data_AF-A0A8S3DNB7-F1
#
_entry.id   AF-A0A8S3DNB7-F1
#
_cell.length_a   1.000
_cell.length_b   1.000
_cell.length_c   1.000
_cell.angle_alpha   90.00
_cell.angle_beta   90.00
_cell.angle_gamma   90.00
#
_symmetry.space_group_name_H-M   'P 1'
#
loop_
_entity.id
_entity.type
_entity.pdbx_description
1 polymer ?
#
loop_
_entity_poly.entity_id
_entity_poly.type
_entity_poly.pdbx_seq_one_letter_code
_entity_poly.pdbx_strand_id
1 'polypeptide(L)' 'MEIQQKINDTFTSLFSIPIPSNIQQRGLHEKHLVQSIRFAFNKENLILRRTADNKNAFYLGNRKEFETKANDYLMK' A
#
# COMPACT_ATOMS: atom_id res chain seq x y z
N MET A 1 27.69 9.71 -31.14
CA MET A 1 26.33 9.67 -30.56
C MET A 1 25.55 8.43 -30.96
N GLU A 2 25.74 7.89 -32.18
CA GLU A 2 25.03 6.69 -32.68
C GLU A 2 25.18 5.42 -31.82
N ILE A 3 26.36 5.18 -31.23
CA ILE A 3 26.58 4.00 -30.37
C ILE A 3 25.72 4.05 -29.11
N GLN A 4 25.61 5.22 -28.46
CA GLN A 4 24.76 5.39 -27.28
C GLN A 4 23.29 5.15 -27.61
N GLN A 5 22.85 5.61 -28.77
CA GLN A 5 21.48 5.44 -29.23
C GLN A 5 21.18 3.95 -29.48
N LYS A 6 22.10 3.23 -30.14
CA LYS A 6 22.01 1.78 -30.33
C LYS A 6 21.97 0.99 -29.02
N ILE A 7 22.78 1.39 -28.03
CA ILE A 7 22.78 0.75 -26.71
C ILE A 7 21.42 0.96 -26.03
N ASN A 8 20.89 2.19 -26.06
CA ASN A 8 19.57 2.48 -25.51
C ASN A 8 18.47 1.69 -26.22
N ASP A 9 18.44 1.68 -27.55
CA ASP A 9 17.41 0.96 -28.31
C ASP A 9 17.45 -0.54 -28.03
N THR A 10 18.65 -1.12 -27.93
CA THR A 10 18.83 -2.53 -27.59
C THR A 10 18.38 -2.82 -26.17
N PHE A 11 18.74 -1.96 -25.21
CA PHE A 11 18.31 -2.08 -23.82
C PHE A 11 16.78 -1.99 -23.72
N THR A 12 16.17 -0.97 -24.32
CA THR A 12 14.71 -0.80 -24.30
C THR A 12 14.02 -1.99 -24.96
N SER A 13 14.52 -2.48 -26.10
CA SER A 13 14.01 -3.69 -26.76
C SER A 13 14.04 -4.90 -25.82
N LEU A 14 15.20 -5.20 -25.20
CA LEU A 14 15.36 -6.37 -24.32
C LEU A 14 14.49 -6.32 -23.07
N PHE A 15 14.24 -5.11 -22.55
CA PHE A 15 13.45 -4.90 -21.33
C PHE A 15 12.04 -4.35 -21.60
N SER A 16 11.57 -4.37 -22.85
CA SER A 16 10.22 -3.91 -23.23
C SER A 16 9.15 -4.99 -23.11
N ILE A 17 9.47 -6.13 -22.49
CA ILE A 17 8.50 -7.20 -22.25
C ILE A 17 7.35 -6.63 -21.40
N PRO A 18 6.13 -6.53 -21.96
CA PRO A 18 5.00 -6.04 -21.21
C PRO A 18 4.70 -7.00 -20.07
N ILE A 19 4.27 -6.46 -18.93
CA ILE A 19 3.82 -7.27 -17.80
C ILE A 19 2.71 -8.21 -18.31
N PRO A 20 2.78 -9.52 -18.04
CA PRO A 20 1.73 -10.46 -18.40
C PRO A 20 0.35 -9.95 -17.94
N SER A 21 -0.63 -10.04 -18.83
CA SER A 21 -1.97 -9.46 -18.60
C SER A 21 -2.63 -9.96 -17.31
N ASN A 22 -2.40 -11.23 -16.94
CA ASN A 22 -2.86 -11.81 -15.69
C ASN A 22 -2.25 -11.13 -14.45
N ILE A 23 -0.95 -10.79 -14.48
CA ILE A 23 -0.28 -10.06 -13.40
C ILE A 23 -0.82 -8.64 -13.31
N GLN A 24 -1.01 -7.98 -14.45
CA GLN A 24 -1.58 -6.63 -14.50
C GLN A 24 -3.01 -6.61 -13.93
N GLN A 25 -3.87 -7.55 -14.35
CA GLN A 25 -5.24 -7.69 -13.84
C GLN A 25 -5.27 -7.96 -12.34
N ARG A 26 -4.40 -8.85 -11.86
CA ARG A 26 -4.25 -9.14 -10.43
C ARG A 26 -3.86 -7.87 -9.65
N GLY A 27 -2.88 -7.10 -10.14
CA GLY A 27 -2.47 -5.86 -9.51
C GLY A 27 -3.59 -4.82 -9.44
N LEU A 28 -4.38 -4.69 -10.50
CA LEU A 28 -5.55 -3.80 -10.52
C LEU A 28 -6.63 -4.27 -9.52
N HIS A 29 -6.88 -5.57 -9.45
CA HIS A 29 -7.84 -6.15 -8.52
C HIS A 29 -7.43 -5.92 -7.06
N GLU A 30 -6.18 -6.25 -6.70
CA GLU A 30 -5.64 -6.05 -5.35
C GLU A 30 -5.68 -4.56 -4.95
N LYS A 31 -5.35 -3.65 -5.88
CA LYS A 31 -5.48 -2.21 -5.66
C LYS A 31 -6.92 -1.82 -5.34
N HIS A 32 -7.89 -2.29 -6.12
CA HIS A 32 -9.30 -2.00 -5.90
C HIS A 32 -9.78 -2.53 -4.53
N LEU A 33 -9.36 -3.73 -4.16
CA LEU A 33 -9.68 -4.34 -2.87
C LEU A 33 -9.15 -3.48 -1.71
N VAL A 34 -7.88 -3.08 -1.76
CA VAL A 34 -7.28 -2.21 -0.73
C VAL A 34 -8.00 -0.87 -0.63
N GLN A 35 -8.37 -0.27 -1.77
CA GLN A 35 -9.13 0.98 -1.79
C GLN A 35 -10.52 0.81 -1.14
N SER A 36 -11.20 -0.30 -1.42
CA SER A 36 -12.52 -0.61 -0.86
C SER A 36 -12.45 -0.78 0.66
N ILE A 37 -11.42 -1.46 1.17
CA ILE A 37 -11.18 -1.62 2.61
C ILE A 37 -10.91 -0.26 3.27
N ARG A 38 -10.05 0.57 2.66
CA ARG A 38 -9.76 1.93 3.16
C ARG A 38 -11.00 2.81 3.20
N PHE A 39 -11.84 2.72 2.16
CA PHE A 39 -13.10 3.45 2.11
C PHE A 39 -14.02 3.03 3.26
N ALA A 40 -14.20 1.73 3.48
CA ALA A 40 -15.00 1.22 4.59
C ALA A 40 -14.46 1.69 5.95
N PHE A 41 -13.14 1.66 6.15
CA PHE A 41 -12.54 2.13 7.40
C PHE A 41 -12.78 3.62 7.63
N ASN A 42 -12.69 4.45 6.60
CA ASN A 42 -12.98 5.88 6.75
C ASN A 42 -14.46 6.13 7.01
N LYS A 43 -15.36 5.44 6.30
CA LYS A 43 -16.80 5.57 6.49
C LYS A 43 -17.24 5.22 7.91
N GLU A 44 -16.71 4.13 8.45
CA GLU A 44 -17.05 3.64 9.80
C GLU A 44 -16.16 4.22 10.91
N ASN A 45 -15.32 5.22 10.58
CA ASN A 45 -14.35 5.86 11.48
C ASN A 45 -13.45 4.85 12.24
N LEU A 46 -12.99 3.82 11.53
CA LEU A 46 -12.10 2.79 12.04
C LEU A 46 -10.62 3.12 11.79
N ILE A 47 -9.77 2.51 12.62
CA ILE A 47 -8.32 2.53 12.46
C ILE A 47 -7.75 1.12 12.66
N LEU A 48 -6.80 0.75 11.81
CA LEU A 48 -5.99 -0.46 11.95
C LEU A 48 -4.54 -0.04 12.18
N ARG A 49 -3.96 -0.45 13.31
CA ARG A 49 -2.56 -0.15 13.67
C ARG A 49 -1.88 -1.41 14.15
N ARG A 50 -0.61 -1.57 13.81
CA ARG A 50 0.23 -2.62 14.41
C ARG A 50 0.50 -2.25 15.88
N THR A 51 0.38 -3.21 16.78
CA THR A 51 0.78 -3.02 18.18
C THR A 51 2.30 -3.05 18.28
N ALA A 52 2.86 -2.43 19.32
CA ALA A 52 4.31 -2.36 19.53
C ALA A 52 4.93 -3.69 20.01
N ASP A 53 4.15 -4.77 20.06
CA ASP A 53 4.63 -6.08 20.49
C ASP A 53 5.32 -6.86 19.36
N ASN A 54 6.15 -7.84 19.75
CA ASN A 54 6.82 -8.74 18.81
C ASN A 54 5.87 -9.83 18.25
N LYS A 55 4.56 -9.74 18.50
CA LYS A 55 3.59 -10.77 18.10
C LYS A 55 2.90 -10.47 16.78
N ASN A 56 3.29 -9.38 16.09
CA ASN A 56 2.62 -8.91 14.87
C ASN A 56 1.11 -8.73 15.08
N ALA A 57 0.68 -8.35 16.28
CA ALA A 57 -0.72 -8.11 16.54
C ALA A 57 -1.15 -6.77 15.92
N PHE A 58 -2.43 -6.70 15.57
CA PHE A 58 -3.05 -5.51 15.02
C PHE A 58 -4.23 -5.11 15.88
N TYR A 59 -4.26 -3.83 16.25
CA TYR A 59 -5.42 -3.19 16.83
C TYR A 59 -6.35 -2.74 15.70
N LEU A 60 -7.61 -3.16 15.76
CA LEU A 60 -8.71 -2.64 14.97
C LEU A 60 -9.76 -2.05 15.91
N GLY A 61 -10.10 -0.79 15.73
CA GLY A 61 -11.11 -0.13 16.57
C GLY A 61 -11.48 1.26 16.08
N ASN A 62 -12.23 1.99 16.91
CA ASN A 62 -12.65 3.35 16.59
C ASN A 62 -11.44 4.30 16.61
N ARG A 63 -11.31 5.12 15.56
CA ARG A 63 -10.20 6.06 15.40
C ARG A 63 -10.19 7.13 16.49
N LYS A 64 -11.34 7.69 16.83
CA LYS A 64 -11.44 8.77 17.81
C LYS A 64 -11.03 8.28 19.20
N GLU A 65 -11.53 7.11 19.61
CA GLU A 65 -11.14 6.51 20.89
C GLU A 65 -9.64 6.21 20.96
N PHE A 66 -9.07 5.70 19.87
CA PHE A 66 -7.63 5.45 19.79
C PHE A 66 -6.84 6.75 19.94
N GLU A 67 -7.20 7.80 19.20
CA GLU A 67 -6.53 9.10 19.25
C GLU A 67 -6.65 9.76 20.63
N THR A 68 -7.81 9.69 21.28
CA THR A 68 -8.00 10.18 22.65
C THR A 68 -7.06 9.46 23.62
N LYS A 69 -7.06 8.12 23.61
CA LYS A 69 -6.18 7.33 24.50
C LYS A 69 -4.70 7.58 24.22
N ALA A 70 -4.31 7.72 22.96
CA ALA A 70 -2.94 8.01 22.58
C ALA A 70 -2.50 9.39 23.08
N ASN A 71 -3.35 10.41 22.93
CA ASN A 71 -3.08 11.75 23.42
C ASN A 71 -3.00 11.80 24.96
N ASP A 72 -3.91 11.11 25.66
CA ASP A 72 -3.87 11.00 27.13
C ASP A 72 -2.58 10.35 27.64
N TYR A 73 -2.03 9.41 26.87
CA TYR A 73 -0.75 8.76 27.18
C TYR A 73 0.45 9.69 26.94
N LEU A 74 0.43 10.47 25.87
CA LEU A 74 1.54 11.37 25.50
C LEU A 74 1.59 12.67 26.32
N MET A 75 0.46 13.09 26.90
CA MET A 75 0.34 14.31 27.72
C MET A 75 0.65 14.07 29.20
N LYS A 76 0.96 12.84 29.61
CA LYS A 76 1.48 12.48 30.93
C LYS A 76 2.99 12.35 30.90
#